data_AF-A0A418WD34-F1
#
_entry.id   AF-A0A418WD34-F1
#
_cell.length_a   1.000
_cell.length_b   1.000
_cell.length_c   1.000
_cell.angle_alpha   90.00
_cell.angle_beta   90.00
_cell.angle_gamma   90.00
#
_symmetry.space_group_name_H-M   'P 1'
#
loop_
_entity.id
_entity.type
_entity.pdbx_description
1 polymer ?
#
loop_
_entity_poly.entity_id
_entity_poly.type
_entity_poly.pdbx_seq_one_letter_code
_entity_poly.pdbx_strand_id
1 'polypeptide(L)'
;MASHHGSEDSAGAKHRGLMRDLARQALLALLTLAGLALGALIVTTPLSLEHQLLFAAVTMVLLISFRQVHARWATIFLSLLALAISSRYIYWRTTETLGFTGVVGWIFGISLYLAELYAWLMLFFGFLHTIWPLARPIRPLHEPPEAWPTVDIFVPTYNESLAIVRDTVLGALSIDYPRTR
;
A
#
# COMPACT_ATOMS: atom_id res chain seq x y z
N MET A 1 44.46 -29.43 -22.14
CA MET A 1 44.62 -29.41 -20.66
C MET A 1 44.41 -27.98 -20.15
N ALA A 2 43.25 -27.38 -20.44
CA ALA A 2 42.96 -25.95 -20.16
C ALA A 2 41.49 -25.68 -19.79
N SER A 3 40.77 -26.68 -19.27
CA SER A 3 39.34 -26.56 -18.91
C SER A 3 39.07 -26.58 -17.40
N HIS A 4 40.06 -26.86 -16.55
CA HIS A 4 39.84 -26.99 -15.10
C HIS A 4 39.87 -25.65 -14.34
N HIS A 5 40.60 -24.63 -14.83
CA HIS A 5 40.83 -23.38 -14.10
C HIS A 5 39.61 -22.43 -14.10
N GLY A 6 38.73 -22.51 -15.10
CA GLY A 6 37.54 -21.66 -15.18
C GLY A 6 36.41 -22.04 -14.22
N SER A 7 36.45 -23.25 -13.62
CA SER A 7 35.39 -23.75 -12.74
C SER A 7 35.52 -23.26 -11.29
N GLU A 8 36.76 -23.10 -10.79
CA GLU A 8 37.03 -22.66 -9.41
C GLU A 8 36.76 -21.16 -9.23
N ASP A 9 37.11 -20.33 -10.22
CA ASP A 9 36.83 -18.89 -10.20
C ASP A 9 35.32 -18.57 -10.27
N SER A 10 34.56 -19.38 -11.01
CA SER A 10 33.10 -19.27 -11.11
C SER A 10 32.41 -19.61 -9.79
N ALA A 11 32.87 -20.67 -9.11
CA ALA A 11 32.34 -21.07 -7.80
C ALA A 11 32.62 -20.02 -6.71
N GLY A 12 33.82 -19.42 -6.70
CA GLY A 12 34.19 -18.35 -5.78
C GLY A 12 33.39 -17.05 -6.01
N ALA A 13 33.14 -16.69 -7.27
CA ALA A 13 32.30 -15.54 -7.60
C ALA A 13 30.84 -15.72 -7.16
N LYS A 14 30.28 -16.93 -7.36
CA LYS A 14 28.92 -17.27 -6.94
C LYS A 14 28.76 -17.27 -5.41
N HIS A 15 29.76 -17.77 -4.68
CA HIS A 15 29.77 -17.75 -3.21
C HIS A 15 29.84 -16.32 -2.64
N ARG A 16 30.68 -15.45 -3.24
CA ARG A 16 30.74 -14.02 -2.87
C ARG A 16 29.43 -13.28 -3.15
N GLY A 17 28.75 -13.62 -4.26
CA GLY A 17 27.42 -13.07 -4.57
C GLY A 17 26.39 -13.48 -3.52
N LEU A 18 26.29 -14.77 -3.21
CA LEU A 18 25.39 -15.31 -2.20
C LEU A 18 25.63 -14.68 -0.82
N MET A 19 26.89 -14.56 -0.39
CA MET A 19 27.24 -13.94 0.89
C MET A 19 26.83 -12.46 0.97
N ARG A 20 26.97 -11.70 -0.12
CA ARG A 20 26.54 -10.29 -0.18
C ARG A 20 25.02 -10.16 -0.14
N ASP A 21 24.30 -11.05 -0.80
CA ASP A 21 22.83 -11.06 -0.79
C ASP A 21 22.29 -11.44 0.60
N LEU A 22 22.89 -12.44 1.26
CA LEU A 22 22.55 -12.82 2.63
C LEU A 22 22.87 -11.68 3.62
N ALA A 23 24.04 -11.05 3.51
CA ALA A 23 24.41 -9.92 4.36
C ALA A 23 23.44 -8.73 4.17
N ARG A 24 23.04 -8.44 2.92
CA ARG A 24 22.05 -7.41 2.61
C ARG A 24 20.69 -7.75 3.20
N GLN A 25 20.22 -9.00 3.06
CA GLN A 25 18.94 -9.43 3.63
C GLN A 25 18.96 -9.37 5.16
N ALA A 26 20.04 -9.80 5.80
CA ALA A 26 20.23 -9.70 7.24
C ALA A 26 20.22 -8.24 7.72
N LEU A 27 20.91 -7.34 7.01
CA LEU A 27 20.89 -5.91 7.30
C LEU A 27 19.47 -5.32 7.15
N LEU A 28 18.77 -5.65 6.07
CA LEU A 28 17.39 -5.19 5.86
C LEU A 28 16.47 -5.72 6.96
N ALA A 29 16.58 -6.99 7.34
CA ALA A 29 15.82 -7.58 8.44
C ALA A 29 16.11 -6.85 9.77
N LEU A 30 17.38 -6.59 10.09
CA LEU A 30 17.77 -5.85 11.28
C LEU A 30 17.19 -4.43 11.29
N LEU A 31 17.27 -3.71 10.18
CA LEU A 31 16.69 -2.36 10.05
C LEU A 31 15.17 -2.39 10.20
N THR A 32 14.48 -3.39 9.64
CA THR A 32 13.03 -3.54 9.83
C THR A 32 12.67 -3.83 11.27
N LEU A 33 13.41 -4.71 11.96
CA LEU A 33 13.20 -5.01 13.37
C LEU A 33 13.45 -3.79 14.26
N ALA A 34 14.52 -3.03 13.97
CA ALA A 34 14.81 -1.78 14.68
C ALA A 34 13.70 -0.73 14.47
N GLY A 35 13.19 -0.60 13.23
CA GLY A 35 12.06 0.27 12.91
C GLY A 35 10.78 -0.14 13.64
N LEU A 36 10.47 -1.43 13.71
CA LEU A 36 9.33 -1.96 14.46
C LEU A 36 9.48 -1.73 15.97
N ALA A 37 10.68 -1.93 16.52
CA ALA A 37 10.95 -1.67 17.93
C ALA A 37 10.80 -0.19 18.29
N LEU A 38 11.29 0.71 17.43
CA LEU A 38 11.11 2.16 17.60
C LEU A 38 9.63 2.55 17.50
N GLY A 39 8.91 1.97 16.53
CA GLY A 39 7.46 2.17 16.39
C GLY A 39 6.69 1.72 17.63
N ALA A 40 7.04 0.55 18.19
CA ALA A 40 6.45 0.05 19.42
C ALA A 40 6.70 1.01 20.60
N LEU A 41 7.94 1.51 20.74
CA LEU A 41 8.27 2.50 21.77
C LEU A 41 7.42 3.77 21.63
N ILE A 42 7.25 4.29 20.41
CA ILE A 42 6.40 5.47 20.14
C ILE A 42 4.93 5.19 20.51
N VAL A 43 4.44 3.98 20.27
CA VAL A 43 3.06 3.58 20.57
C VAL A 43 2.83 3.43 22.08
N THR A 44 3.75 2.81 22.80
CA THR A 44 3.53 2.43 24.21
C THR A 44 3.97 3.49 25.21
N THR A 45 4.82 4.45 24.84
CA THR A 45 5.34 5.45 25.78
C THR A 45 4.20 6.32 26.31
N PRO A 46 3.91 6.33 27.63
CA PRO A 46 2.92 7.22 28.20
C PRO A 46 3.43 8.66 28.10
N LEU A 47 2.65 9.54 27.47
CA LEU A 47 2.94 10.97 27.38
C LEU A 47 1.96 11.70 28.30
N SER A 48 2.43 12.76 28.97
CA SER A 48 1.50 13.67 29.65
C SER A 48 0.62 14.39 28.63
N LEU A 49 -0.52 14.94 29.07
CA LEU A 49 -1.47 15.62 28.20
C LEU A 49 -0.83 16.73 27.36
N GLU A 50 0.04 17.54 27.97
CA GLU A 50 0.76 18.63 27.29
C GLU A 50 1.66 18.12 26.16
N HIS A 51 2.46 17.08 26.43
CA HIS A 51 3.34 16.48 25.43
C HIS A 51 2.55 15.75 24.33
N GLN A 52 1.41 15.16 24.67
CA GLN A 52 0.52 14.53 23.70
C GLN A 52 -0.12 15.56 22.77
N LEU A 53 -0.56 16.70 23.30
CA LEU A 53 -1.08 17.81 22.49
C LEU A 53 -0.01 18.39 21.57
N LEU A 54 1.21 18.60 22.08
CA LEU A 54 2.33 19.05 21.28
C LEU A 54 2.66 18.06 20.15
N PHE A 55 2.74 16.76 20.48
CA PHE A 55 2.97 15.70 19.50
C PHE A 55 1.90 15.69 18.41
N ALA A 56 0.62 15.79 18.79
CA ALA A 56 -0.49 15.86 17.85
C ALA A 56 -0.42 17.11 16.96
N ALA A 57 -0.11 18.28 17.52
CA ALA A 57 0.00 19.53 16.77
C ALA A 57 1.15 19.47 15.75
N VAL A 58 2.35 19.04 16.18
CA VAL A 58 3.52 18.88 15.29
C VAL A 58 3.19 17.91 14.17
N THR A 59 2.57 16.78 14.50
CA THR A 59 2.22 15.77 13.49
C THR A 59 1.18 16.31 12.51
N MET A 60 0.17 17.03 12.98
CA MET A 60 -0.83 17.65 12.12
C MET A 60 -0.20 18.64 11.13
N VAL A 61 0.71 19.50 11.60
CA VAL A 61 1.44 20.44 10.74
C VAL A 61 2.26 19.70 9.68
N LEU A 62 2.94 18.61 10.07
CA LEU A 62 3.68 17.77 9.12
C LEU A 62 2.75 17.15 8.07
N LEU A 63 1.63 16.55 8.49
CA LEU A 63 0.65 15.96 7.56
C LEU A 63 0.15 16.99 6.54
N ILE A 64 -0.20 18.20 7.00
CA ILE A 64 -0.70 19.27 6.12
C ILE A 64 0.40 19.76 5.17
N SER A 65 1.63 19.94 5.66
CA SER A 65 2.76 20.45 4.87
C SER A 65 3.10 19.53 3.71
N PHE A 66 3.00 18.21 3.91
CA PHE A 66 3.33 17.21 2.90
C PHE A 66 2.14 16.79 2.02
N ARG A 67 0.92 17.30 2.26
CA ARG A 67 -0.28 16.82 1.53
C ARG A 67 -0.22 17.01 0.02
N GLN A 68 0.52 18.02 -0.46
CA GLN A 68 0.60 18.36 -1.89
C GLN A 68 1.82 17.71 -2.59
N VAL A 69 2.66 17.01 -1.83
CA VAL A 69 3.87 16.40 -2.36
C VAL A 69 3.49 15.07 -3.01
N HIS A 70 3.43 15.06 -4.35
CA HIS A 70 3.17 13.87 -5.16
C HIS A 70 4.42 12.97 -5.28
N ALA A 71 5.14 12.76 -4.18
CA ALA A 71 6.31 11.89 -4.12
C ALA A 71 5.96 10.59 -3.41
N ARG A 72 6.35 9.45 -3.99
CA ARG A 72 6.12 8.12 -3.41
C ARG A 72 6.58 8.00 -1.96
N TRP A 73 7.78 8.54 -1.68
CA TRP A 73 8.34 8.53 -0.32
C TRP A 73 7.55 9.39 0.66
N ALA A 74 6.93 10.49 0.20
CA ALA A 74 6.05 11.29 1.04
C ALA A 74 4.77 10.50 1.38
N THR A 75 4.15 9.82 0.41
CA THR A 75 2.99 8.95 0.67
C THR A 75 3.33 7.83 1.67
N ILE A 76 4.44 7.13 1.48
CA ILE A 76 4.90 6.07 2.41
C ILE A 76 5.09 6.63 3.81
N PHE A 77 5.80 7.75 3.94
CA PHE A 77 6.07 8.39 5.23
C PHE A 77 4.77 8.80 5.93
N LEU A 78 3.85 9.45 5.22
CA LEU A 78 2.56 9.89 5.76
C LEU A 78 1.68 8.71 6.17
N SER A 79 1.65 7.63 5.38
CA SER A 79 0.92 6.40 5.72
C SER A 79 1.48 5.73 6.98
N LEU A 80 2.81 5.63 7.10
CA LEU A 80 3.45 5.07 8.30
C LEU A 80 3.20 5.94 9.54
N LEU A 81 3.26 7.26 9.37
CA LEU A 81 2.99 8.22 10.45
C LEU A 81 1.54 8.13 10.92
N ALA A 82 0.58 8.11 9.99
CA ALA A 82 -0.84 7.92 10.30
C ALA A 82 -1.09 6.59 11.02
N LEU A 83 -0.50 5.50 10.53
CA LEU A 83 -0.62 4.18 11.16
C LEU A 83 -0.01 4.17 12.58
N ALA A 84 1.12 4.84 12.80
CA ALA A 84 1.73 4.96 14.13
C ALA A 84 0.84 5.71 15.13
N ILE A 85 0.25 6.84 14.73
CA ILE A 85 -0.69 7.60 15.58
C ILE A 85 -1.94 6.79 15.88
N SER A 86 -2.54 6.16 14.87
CA SER A 86 -3.74 5.34 15.07
C SER A 86 -3.45 4.12 15.94
N SER A 87 -2.27 3.51 15.83
CA SER A 87 -1.84 2.40 16.69
C SER A 87 -1.63 2.86 18.14
N ARG A 88 -1.04 4.05 18.35
CA ARG A 88 -0.94 4.69 19.67
C ARG A 88 -2.31 4.94 20.29
N TYR A 89 -3.28 5.40 19.50
CA TYR A 89 -4.65 5.58 19.95
C TYR A 89 -5.29 4.25 20.38
N ILE A 90 -5.19 3.20 19.55
CA ILE A 90 -5.73 1.87 19.89
C ILE A 90 -5.05 1.30 21.14
N TYR A 91 -3.74 1.51 21.31
CA TYR A 91 -3.04 1.12 22.53
C TYR A 91 -3.63 1.81 23.76
N TRP A 92 -3.73 3.14 23.75
CA TRP A 92 -4.37 3.91 24.84
C TRP A 92 -5.82 3.47 25.08
N ARG A 93 -6.60 3.27 24.01
CA ARG A 93 -7.98 2.79 24.08
C ARG A 93 -8.05 1.45 24.82
N THR A 94 -7.12 0.55 24.53
CA THR A 94 -7.07 -0.80 25.11
C THR A 94 -6.63 -0.78 26.57
N THR A 95 -5.64 0.03 26.93
CA THR A 95 -5.05 0.00 28.28
C THR A 95 -5.78 0.87 29.29
N GLU A 96 -6.28 2.04 28.89
CA GLU A 96 -6.78 3.06 29.82
C GLU A 96 -8.31 3.20 29.82
N THR A 97 -9.00 2.77 28.75
CA THR A 97 -10.44 3.11 28.58
C THR A 97 -11.41 1.93 28.72
N LEU A 98 -10.91 0.70 28.75
CA LEU A 98 -11.73 -0.51 28.91
C LEU A 98 -12.03 -0.77 30.40
N GLY A 99 -12.74 0.14 31.04
CA GLY A 99 -13.23 0.01 32.42
C GLY A 99 -14.74 -0.14 32.46
N PHE A 100 -15.25 -1.37 32.39
CA PHE A 100 -16.69 -1.62 32.27
C PHE A 100 -17.37 -1.83 33.62
N THR A 101 -18.46 -1.11 33.86
CA THR A 101 -19.36 -1.32 34.99
C THR A 101 -20.65 -1.98 34.50
N GLY A 102 -20.87 -3.24 34.91
CA GLY A 102 -22.06 -4.02 34.55
C GLY A 102 -22.07 -4.57 33.11
N VAL A 103 -23.07 -5.42 32.83
CA VAL A 103 -23.17 -6.18 31.56
C VAL A 103 -23.47 -5.28 30.36
N VAL A 104 -24.34 -4.28 30.53
CA VAL A 104 -24.71 -3.35 29.45
C VAL A 104 -23.51 -2.51 29.02
N GLY A 105 -22.75 -1.97 29.98
CA GLY A 105 -21.53 -1.21 29.71
C GLY A 105 -20.47 -2.06 29.01
N TRP A 106 -20.34 -3.33 29.38
CA TRP A 106 -19.45 -4.28 28.73
C TRP A 106 -19.83 -4.52 27.25
N ILE A 107 -21.11 -4.77 26.95
CA ILE A 107 -21.57 -5.03 25.57
C ILE A 107 -21.29 -3.83 24.66
N PHE A 108 -21.71 -2.63 25.06
CA PHE A 108 -21.51 -1.43 24.25
C PHE A 108 -20.03 -1.05 24.15
N GLY A 109 -19.28 -1.19 25.23
CA GLY A 109 -17.87 -0.89 25.27
C GLY A 109 -17.03 -1.78 24.35
N ILE A 110 -17.26 -3.10 24.40
CA ILE A 110 -16.60 -4.06 23.50
C ILE A 110 -17.05 -3.87 22.05
N SER A 111 -18.34 -3.64 21.81
CA SER A 111 -18.86 -3.42 20.44
C SER A 111 -18.22 -2.18 19.81
N LEU A 112 -18.10 -1.08 20.57
CA LEU A 112 -17.43 0.13 20.12
C LEU A 112 -15.93 -0.11 19.86
N TYR A 113 -15.24 -0.81 20.77
CA TYR A 113 -13.84 -1.16 20.59
C TYR A 113 -13.61 -2.02 19.34
N LEU A 114 -14.47 -3.00 19.06
CA LEU A 114 -14.38 -3.83 17.85
C LEU A 114 -14.62 -3.01 16.58
N ALA A 115 -15.54 -2.05 16.60
CA ALA A 115 -15.75 -1.14 15.48
C ALA A 115 -14.50 -0.26 15.23
N GLU A 116 -13.87 0.24 16.30
CA GLU A 116 -12.62 1.02 16.21
C GLU A 116 -11.46 0.17 15.70
N LEU A 117 -11.33 -1.08 16.16
CA LEU A 117 -10.30 -2.02 15.69
C LEU A 117 -10.52 -2.38 14.21
N TYR A 118 -11.76 -2.57 13.79
CA TYR A 118 -12.12 -2.77 12.39
C TYR A 118 -11.72 -1.57 11.52
N ALA A 119 -12.00 -0.35 11.98
CA ALA A 119 -11.59 0.87 11.29
C ALA A 119 -10.06 0.97 11.17
N TRP A 120 -9.32 0.62 12.24
CA TRP A 120 -7.86 0.57 12.23
C TRP A 120 -7.31 -0.47 11.23
N LEU A 121 -7.92 -1.67 11.16
CA LEU A 121 -7.56 -2.69 10.17
C LEU A 121 -7.84 -2.20 8.74
N MET A 122 -8.99 -1.58 8.51
CA MET A 122 -9.34 -1.00 7.21
C MET A 122 -8.36 0.10 6.79
N LEU A 123 -7.89 0.93 7.73
CA LEU A 123 -6.83 1.91 7.49
C LEU A 123 -5.53 1.23 7.07
N PHE A 124 -5.11 0.19 7.79
CA PHE A 124 -3.91 -0.58 7.48
C PHE A 124 -3.96 -1.20 6.08
N PHE A 125 -5.03 -1.93 5.76
CA PHE A 125 -5.20 -2.53 4.43
C PHE A 125 -5.37 -1.49 3.33
N GLY A 126 -6.05 -0.38 3.62
CA GLY A 126 -6.17 0.75 2.70
C GLY A 126 -4.80 1.30 2.30
N PHE A 127 -3.89 1.47 3.26
CA PHE A 127 -2.52 1.86 2.95
C PHE A 127 -1.74 0.77 2.23
N LEU A 128 -1.82 -0.50 2.63
CA LEU A 128 -1.13 -1.59 1.91
C LEU A 128 -1.49 -1.64 0.43
N HIS A 129 -2.75 -1.42 0.07
CA HIS A 129 -3.18 -1.41 -1.33
C HIS A 129 -2.75 -0.15 -2.09
N THR A 130 -2.67 0.99 -1.42
CA THR A 130 -2.43 2.29 -2.07
C THR A 130 -0.96 2.75 -2.04
N ILE A 131 -0.09 2.09 -1.26
CA ILE A 131 1.28 2.55 -1.00
C ILE A 131 2.19 2.53 -2.24
N TRP A 132 1.90 1.66 -3.22
CA TRP A 132 2.71 1.52 -4.43
C TRP A 132 1.85 1.51 -5.70
N PRO A 133 1.36 2.68 -6.15
CA PRO A 133 0.58 2.76 -7.38
C PRO A 133 1.46 2.43 -8.58
N LEU A 134 1.05 1.43 -9.35
CA LEU A 134 1.75 1.05 -10.58
C LEU A 134 1.35 2.00 -11.71
N ALA A 135 2.19 2.97 -12.00
CA ALA A 135 2.04 3.81 -13.18
C ALA A 135 2.35 2.96 -14.44
N ARG A 136 1.32 2.59 -15.20
CA ARG A 136 1.48 1.95 -16.51
C ARG A 136 1.49 3.01 -17.60
N PRO A 137 2.62 3.26 -18.28
CA PRO A 137 2.63 4.15 -19.43
C PRO A 137 1.78 3.56 -20.56
N ILE A 138 1.20 4.42 -21.38
CA ILE A 138 0.55 4.00 -22.62
C ILE A 138 1.62 3.37 -23.50
N ARG A 139 1.41 2.11 -23.88
CA ARG A 139 2.30 1.42 -24.83
C ARG A 139 1.73 1.62 -26.23
N PRO A 140 2.40 2.36 -27.13
CA PRO A 140 1.95 2.45 -28.51
C PRO A 140 2.09 1.09 -29.20
N LEU A 141 1.24 0.84 -30.20
CA LEU A 141 1.38 -0.30 -31.10
C LEU A 141 2.51 0.05 -32.08
N HIS A 142 3.67 -0.57 -31.93
CA HIS A 142 4.85 -0.32 -32.79
C HIS A 142 4.78 -1.09 -34.11
N GLU A 143 3.98 -2.15 -34.15
CA GLU A 143 3.87 -3.05 -35.28
C GLU A 143 2.92 -2.47 -36.34
N PRO A 144 3.13 -2.81 -37.62
CA PRO A 144 2.22 -2.36 -38.67
C PRO A 144 0.81 -2.95 -38.44
N PRO A 145 -0.27 -2.27 -38.88
CA PRO A 145 -1.65 -2.70 -38.60
C PRO A 145 -1.97 -4.14 -39.03
N GLU A 146 -1.25 -4.68 -40.01
CA GLU A 146 -1.36 -6.05 -40.50
C GLU A 146 -0.78 -7.10 -39.54
N ALA A 147 -0.13 -6.71 -38.45
CA ALA A 147 0.30 -7.62 -37.39
C ALA A 147 -0.60 -7.56 -36.14
N TRP A 148 -1.55 -6.62 -36.10
CA TRP A 148 -2.42 -6.45 -34.93
C TRP A 148 -3.38 -7.64 -34.76
N PRO A 149 -3.71 -8.03 -33.51
CA PRO A 149 -4.61 -9.15 -33.24
C PRO A 149 -6.03 -8.87 -33.74
N THR A 150 -6.84 -9.91 -33.90
CA THR A 150 -8.29 -9.75 -34.09
C THR A 150 -8.95 -9.42 -32.75
N VAL A 151 -9.86 -8.44 -32.71
CA VAL A 151 -10.51 -7.94 -31.50
C VAL A 151 -12.03 -7.97 -31.65
N ASP A 152 -12.68 -8.79 -30.82
CA ASP A 152 -14.14 -8.79 -30.69
C ASP A 152 -14.59 -7.80 -29.60
N ILE A 153 -15.48 -6.88 -29.95
CA ILE A 153 -16.05 -5.90 -29.01
C ILE A 153 -17.43 -6.37 -28.56
N PHE A 154 -17.54 -6.75 -27.28
CA PHE A 154 -18.81 -7.15 -26.67
C PHE A 154 -19.48 -5.96 -25.97
N VAL A 155 -20.75 -5.70 -26.29
CA VAL A 155 -21.58 -4.67 -25.64
C VAL A 155 -22.70 -5.36 -24.85
N PRO A 156 -22.50 -5.69 -23.56
CA PRO A 156 -23.54 -6.30 -22.74
C PRO A 156 -24.62 -5.27 -22.39
N THR A 157 -25.89 -5.61 -22.62
CA THR A 157 -27.06 -4.79 -22.29
C THR A 157 -28.17 -5.68 -21.71
N TYR A 158 -28.96 -5.11 -20.80
CA TYR A 158 -30.14 -5.76 -20.23
C TYR A 158 -31.42 -5.00 -20.60
N ASN A 159 -31.66 -3.86 -19.95
CA ASN A 159 -32.87 -3.05 -20.11
C ASN A 159 -32.54 -1.56 -20.38
N GLU A 160 -31.36 -1.27 -20.93
CA GLU A 160 -31.00 0.08 -21.36
C GLU A 160 -31.80 0.49 -22.61
N SER A 161 -32.07 1.78 -22.78
CA SER A 161 -32.81 2.27 -23.95
C SER A 161 -31.97 2.14 -25.23
N LEU A 162 -32.64 1.96 -26.37
CA LEU A 162 -31.98 1.85 -27.67
C LEU A 162 -31.12 3.08 -28.00
N ALA A 163 -31.50 4.26 -27.50
CA ALA A 163 -30.72 5.49 -27.68
C ALA A 163 -29.33 5.39 -27.02
N ILE A 164 -29.25 4.87 -25.79
CA ILE A 164 -27.97 4.70 -25.06
C ILE A 164 -27.11 3.62 -25.70
N VAL A 165 -27.72 2.50 -26.09
CA VAL A 165 -27.00 1.39 -26.73
C VAL A 165 -26.44 1.83 -28.09
N ARG A 166 -27.21 2.61 -28.85
CA ARG A 166 -26.78 3.15 -30.14
C ARG A 166 -25.50 3.97 -30.02
N ASP A 167 -25.42 4.86 -29.04
CA ASP A 167 -24.23 5.71 -28.85
C ASP A 167 -22.98 4.88 -28.52
N THR A 168 -23.15 3.81 -27.73
CA THR A 168 -22.05 2.88 -27.40
C THR A 168 -21.58 2.11 -28.63
N VAL A 169 -22.50 1.61 -29.47
CA VAL A 169 -22.18 0.89 -30.71
C VAL A 169 -21.51 1.81 -31.73
N LEU A 170 -22.00 3.04 -31.88
CA LEU A 170 -21.38 4.03 -32.75
C LEU A 170 -19.96 4.39 -32.27
N GLY A 171 -19.76 4.52 -30.95
CA GLY A 171 -18.44 4.67 -30.35
C GLY A 171 -17.50 3.51 -30.70
N ALA A 172 -17.96 2.27 -30.56
CA ALA A 172 -17.19 1.08 -30.91
C ALA A 172 -16.80 1.05 -32.41
N LEU A 173 -17.72 1.42 -33.31
CA LEU A 173 -17.46 1.51 -34.75
C LEU A 173 -16.49 2.63 -35.16
N SER A 174 -16.22 3.57 -34.25
CA SER A 174 -15.33 4.73 -34.47
C SER A 174 -13.92 4.55 -33.90
N ILE A 175 -13.62 3.42 -33.27
CA ILE A 175 -12.28 3.11 -32.78
C ILE A 175 -11.30 3.05 -33.96
N ASP A 176 -10.13 3.68 -33.81
CA ASP A 176 -9.07 3.68 -34.81
C ASP A 176 -8.37 2.31 -34.86
N TYR A 177 -9.03 1.35 -35.51
CA TYR A 177 -8.58 -0.02 -35.71
C TYR A 177 -8.93 -0.49 -37.13
N PRO A 178 -8.11 -1.36 -37.77
CA PRO A 178 -8.44 -1.92 -39.08
C PRO A 178 -9.80 -2.63 -39.07
N ARG A 179 -10.72 -2.25 -39.96
CA ARG A 179 -12.08 -2.83 -40.03
C ARG A 179 -12.13 -4.35 -40.31
N THR A 180 -11.03 -4.93 -40.74
CA THR A 180 -10.90 -6.35 -41.07
C THR A 180 -10.45 -7.21 -39.88
N ARG A 181 -10.22 -6.61 -38.70
CA ARG A 181 -9.72 -7.27 -37.50
C ARG A 181 -10.36 -6.73 -36.23
#